data_AF-A0A939NIR2-F1
#
_entry.id   AF-A0A939NIR2-F1
#
_cell.length_a   1.000
_cell.length_b   1.000
_cell.length_c   1.000
_cell.angle_alpha   90.00
_cell.angle_beta   90.00
_cell.angle_gamma   90.00
#
_symmetry.space_group_name_H-M   'P 1'
#
loop_
_entity.id
_entity.type
_entity.pdbx_description
1 polymer ?
#
loop_
_entity_poly.entity_id
_entity_poly.type
_entity_poly.pdbx_seq_one_letter_code
_entity_poly.pdbx_strand_id
1 'polypeptide(L)'
;MKREVDDVIAGAPWGYRRRARLSLNYQPKTQQLQMGFRRANAKAIVDVVQCPVLVPQLEALLPAVRECLSALSALRHLGHVELVQADNGPLMVLRHTAALPATDKEKLERFSQTHGLSLYLAPQSEILGIFMAKRHGIPQTDYA
;
A
#
# COMPACT_ATOMS: atom_id res chain seq x y z
N MET A 1 -1.45 36.97 35.03
CA MET A 1 -1.45 35.51 34.78
C MET A 1 -0.41 35.25 33.68
N LYS A 2 0.83 34.89 34.04
CA LYS A 2 1.84 34.50 33.05
C LYS A 2 1.46 33.10 32.56
N ARG A 3 1.12 32.96 31.27
CA ARG A 3 1.06 31.64 30.64
C ARG A 3 2.50 31.28 30.28
N GLU A 4 3.06 30.29 30.95
CA GLU A 4 4.30 29.66 30.50
C GLU A 4 4.00 28.98 29.16
N VAL A 5 4.92 29.12 28.21
CA VAL A 5 4.82 28.50 26.89
C VAL A 5 5.45 27.13 27.02
N ASP A 6 4.67 26.08 26.78
CA ASP A 6 5.17 24.70 26.79
C ASP A 6 6.12 24.45 25.61
N ASP A 7 7.07 23.54 25.81
CA ASP A 7 8.01 23.08 24.78
C ASP A 7 7.31 22.24 23.70
N VAL A 8 7.90 22.21 22.51
CA VAL A 8 7.39 21.43 21.36
C VAL A 8 7.56 19.94 21.61
N ILE A 9 6.46 19.19 21.55
CA ILE A 9 6.47 17.73 21.50
C ILE A 9 6.80 17.29 20.07
N ALA A 10 7.95 16.64 19.89
CA ALA A 10 8.43 16.17 18.59
C ALA A 10 8.78 14.68 18.61
N GLY A 11 8.69 14.05 17.44
CA GLY A 11 9.17 12.69 17.20
C GLY A 11 10.42 12.67 16.31
N ALA A 12 10.80 11.49 15.84
CA ALA A 12 11.88 11.35 14.87
C ALA A 12 11.55 12.11 13.57
N PRO A 13 12.50 12.86 12.98
CA PRO A 13 12.27 13.62 11.75
C PRO A 13 12.10 12.72 10.52
N TRP A 14 12.56 11.48 10.59
CA TRP A 14 12.52 10.47 9.53
C TRP A 14 11.94 9.16 10.08
N GLY A 15 11.45 8.30 9.20
CA GLY A 15 10.95 6.99 9.60
C GLY A 15 9.71 7.00 10.49
N TYR A 16 9.02 8.13 10.66
CA TYR A 16 7.90 8.26 11.60
C TYR A 16 6.56 7.81 11.02
N ARG A 17 6.42 7.80 9.68
CA ARG A 17 5.15 7.56 9.01
C ARG A 17 4.88 6.07 8.88
N ARG A 18 3.90 5.58 9.64
CA ARG A 18 3.47 4.17 9.67
C ARG A 18 2.41 3.80 8.62
N ARG A 19 1.92 4.75 7.82
CA ARG A 19 0.94 4.50 6.74
C ARG A 19 1.16 5.39 5.53
N ALA A 20 1.16 4.79 4.34
CA ALA A 20 1.11 5.50 3.07
C ALA A 20 -0.03 5.00 2.20
N ARG A 21 -0.64 5.91 1.44
CA ARG A 21 -1.54 5.62 0.33
C ARG A 21 -0.89 6.13 -0.94
N LEU A 22 -0.43 5.22 -1.77
CA LEU A 22 0.25 5.49 -3.04
C LEU A 22 -0.78 5.39 -4.17
N SER A 23 -0.94 6.46 -4.92
CA SER A 23 -1.79 6.48 -6.11
C SER A 23 -1.14 5.63 -7.20
N LEU A 24 -1.95 4.83 -7.89
CA LEU A 24 -1.52 4.02 -9.03
C LEU A 24 -2.13 4.62 -10.29
N ASN A 25 -1.32 4.78 -11.33
CA ASN A 25 -1.80 5.26 -12.62
C ASN A 25 -1.03 4.59 -13.75
N TYR A 26 -1.75 3.87 -14.61
CA TYR A 26 -1.16 3.30 -15.81
C TYR A 26 -1.07 4.35 -16.91
N GLN A 27 0.10 4.49 -17.51
CA GLN A 27 0.34 5.39 -18.65
C GLN A 27 0.31 4.60 -19.96
N PRO A 28 -0.72 4.73 -20.81
CA PRO A 28 -0.84 3.94 -22.03
C PRO A 28 0.27 4.21 -23.06
N LYS A 29 0.81 5.43 -23.08
CA LYS A 29 1.84 5.86 -24.04
C LYS A 29 3.19 5.20 -23.77
N THR A 30 3.58 5.07 -22.50
CA THR A 30 4.86 4.48 -22.09
C THR A 30 4.73 3.04 -21.62
N GLN A 31 3.49 2.55 -21.50
CA GLN A 31 3.14 1.24 -20.93
C GLN A 31 3.68 1.02 -19.51
N GLN A 32 3.87 2.10 -18.74
CA GLN A 32 4.41 2.04 -17.38
C GLN A 32 3.35 2.34 -16.33
N LEU A 33 3.49 1.70 -15.17
CA LEU A 33 2.74 2.01 -13.96
C LEU A 33 3.46 3.10 -13.16
N GLN A 34 2.79 4.22 -12.93
CA GLN A 34 3.22 5.20 -11.92
C GLN A 34 2.68 4.77 -10.56
N MET A 35 3.52 4.88 -9.53
CA MET A 35 3.18 4.61 -8.15
C MET A 35 3.76 5.71 -7.27
N GLY A 36 2.91 6.51 -6.63
CA GLY A 36 3.41 7.58 -5.78
C GLY A 36 2.38 8.57 -5.25
N PHE A 37 2.83 9.78 -4.95
CA PHE A 37 1.99 10.83 -4.36
C PHE A 37 1.60 11.89 -5.39
N ARG A 38 0.54 12.64 -5.08
CA ARG A 38 0.18 13.80 -5.90
C ARG A 38 1.22 14.90 -5.72
N ARG A 39 1.64 15.49 -6.85
CA ARG A 39 2.40 16.74 -6.84
C ARG A 39 1.58 17.82 -6.15
N ALA A 40 2.25 18.74 -5.46
CA ALA A 40 1.61 19.87 -4.80
C ALA A 40 0.67 20.60 -5.77
N ASN A 41 -0.58 20.80 -5.34
CA ASN A 41 -1.64 21.48 -6.09
C ASN A 41 -1.92 20.92 -7.50
N ALA A 42 -1.62 19.64 -7.75
CA ALA A 42 -1.83 19.01 -9.05
C ALA A 42 -2.40 17.59 -8.94
N LYS A 43 -3.02 17.14 -10.03
CA LYS A 43 -3.47 15.74 -10.18
C LYS A 43 -2.33 14.80 -10.60
N ALA A 44 -1.23 15.34 -11.10
CA ALA A 44 -0.08 14.57 -11.57
C ALA A 44 0.58 13.81 -10.41
N ILE A 45 0.98 12.56 -10.66
CA ILE A 45 1.67 11.71 -9.70
C ILE A 45 3.17 11.93 -9.83
N VAL A 46 3.84 12.15 -8.70
CA VAL A 46 5.28 12.03 -8.56
C VAL A 46 5.57 10.56 -8.27
N ASP A 47 6.33 9.93 -9.16
CA ASP A 47 6.68 8.54 -9.02
C ASP A 47 7.66 8.36 -7.84
N VAL A 48 7.28 7.53 -6.88
CA VAL A 48 8.03 7.36 -5.62
C VAL A 48 8.92 6.13 -5.73
N VAL A 49 10.23 6.36 -5.64
CA VAL A 49 11.25 5.30 -5.56
C VAL A 49 11.75 5.13 -4.12
N GLN A 50 11.82 6.24 -3.37
CA GLN A 50 12.23 6.31 -1.96
C GLN A 50 11.30 7.24 -1.20
N CYS A 51 11.12 7.00 0.09
CA CYS A 51 10.28 7.82 0.95
C CYS A 51 10.81 7.79 2.40
N PRO A 52 11.82 8.59 2.74
CA PRO A 52 12.54 8.50 4.02
C PRO A 52 11.69 8.80 5.26
N VAL A 53 10.51 9.38 5.07
CA VAL A 53 9.56 9.62 6.16
C VAL A 53 8.76 8.36 6.51
N LEU A 54 8.67 7.36 5.61
CA LEU A 54 8.09 6.06 5.93
C LEU A 54 9.00 5.29 6.86
N VAL A 55 8.41 4.51 7.77
CA VAL A 55 9.18 3.54 8.56
C VAL A 55 10.03 2.66 7.63
N PRO A 56 11.28 2.30 8.00
CA PRO A 56 12.22 1.62 7.10
C PRO A 56 11.67 0.34 6.46
N GLN A 57 10.86 -0.42 7.22
CA GLN A 57 10.24 -1.64 6.73
C GLN A 57 9.27 -1.39 5.56
N LEU A 58 8.51 -0.29 5.58
CA LEU A 58 7.60 0.04 4.48
C LEU A 58 8.35 0.68 3.30
N GLU A 59 9.37 1.50 3.56
CA GLU A 59 10.20 2.08 2.50
C GLU A 59 10.91 0.99 1.69
N ALA A 60 11.45 -0.03 2.34
CA ALA A 60 12.11 -1.17 1.70
C ALA A 60 11.16 -2.00 0.81
N LEU A 61 9.84 -1.96 1.06
CA LEU A 61 8.85 -2.68 0.25
C LEU A 61 8.50 -1.96 -1.07
N LEU A 62 8.79 -0.66 -1.20
CA LEU A 62 8.37 0.13 -2.36
C LEU A 62 8.80 -0.47 -3.72
N PRO A 63 10.06 -0.91 -3.91
CA PRO A 63 10.48 -1.49 -5.19
C PRO A 63 9.74 -2.79 -5.50
N ALA A 64 9.60 -3.68 -4.51
CA ALA A 64 8.98 -4.98 -4.68
C ALA A 64 7.47 -4.87 -4.94
N VAL A 65 6.78 -3.93 -4.27
CA VAL A 65 5.38 -3.61 -4.53
C VAL A 65 5.21 -3.13 -5.96
N ARG A 66 6.06 -2.20 -6.43
CA ARG A 66 6.01 -1.70 -7.81
C ARG A 66 6.17 -2.82 -8.83
N GLU A 67 7.15 -3.70 -8.63
CA GLU A 67 7.41 -4.81 -9.53
C GLU A 67 6.22 -5.77 -9.59
N CYS A 68 5.70 -6.18 -8.43
CA CYS A 68 4.52 -7.04 -8.32
C CYS A 68 3.31 -6.44 -9.05
N LEU A 69 2.98 -5.17 -8.78
CA LEU A 69 1.82 -4.50 -9.37
C LEU A 69 1.98 -4.26 -10.88
N SER A 70 3.21 -4.03 -11.35
CA SER A 70 3.50 -3.85 -12.78
C SER A 70 3.37 -5.15 -13.57
N ALA A 71 3.54 -6.30 -12.92
CA ALA A 71 3.40 -7.62 -13.52
C ALA A 71 1.94 -8.12 -13.59
N LEU A 72 0.97 -7.38 -13.04
CA LEU A 72 -0.43 -7.77 -13.07
C LEU A 72 -1.04 -7.49 -14.45
N SER A 73 -1.85 -8.42 -14.95
CA SER A 73 -2.61 -8.21 -16.18
C SER A 73 -3.66 -7.10 -16.04
N ALA A 74 -4.21 -6.92 -14.83
CA ALA A 74 -5.20 -5.91 -14.50
C ALA A 74 -4.61 -4.53 -14.14
N LEU A 75 -3.35 -4.23 -14.51
CA LEU A 75 -2.67 -2.99 -14.11
C LEU A 75 -3.42 -1.69 -14.44
N ARG A 76 -4.25 -1.70 -15.50
CA ARG A 76 -5.09 -0.57 -15.92
C ARG A 76 -6.25 -0.27 -14.98
N HIS A 77 -6.58 -1.22 -14.12
CA HIS A 77 -7.70 -1.14 -13.18
C HIS A 77 -7.24 -1.00 -11.73
N LEU A 78 -5.96 -0.72 -11.49
CA LEU A 78 -5.45 -0.45 -10.16
C LEU A 78 -5.67 1.02 -9.81
N GLY A 79 -6.29 1.29 -8.66
CA GLY A 79 -6.57 2.65 -8.20
C GLY A 79 -5.49 3.20 -7.28
N HIS A 80 -5.24 2.50 -6.17
CA HIS A 80 -4.20 2.86 -5.21
C HIS A 80 -3.79 1.66 -4.37
N VAL A 81 -2.61 1.72 -3.78
CA VAL A 81 -2.14 0.76 -2.78
C VAL A 81 -1.89 1.48 -1.47
N GLU A 82 -2.32 0.86 -0.37
CA GLU A 82 -2.04 1.34 0.98
C GLU A 82 -1.06 0.38 1.66
N LEU A 83 -0.03 0.95 2.27
CA LEU A 83 0.95 0.23 3.08
C LEU A 83 0.82 0.71 4.51
N VAL A 84 0.70 -0.22 5.46
CA VAL A 84 0.51 0.07 6.88
C VAL A 84 1.47 -0.78 7.70
N GLN A 85 2.16 -0.16 8.65
CA GLN A 85 2.94 -0.84 9.66
C GLN A 85 2.08 -1.02 10.91
N ALA A 86 1.42 -2.16 11.01
CA ALA A 86 0.71 -2.58 12.21
C ALA A 86 1.67 -3.24 13.20
N ASP A 87 1.20 -3.43 14.43
CA ASP A 87 2.02 -4.04 15.50
C ASP A 87 2.31 -5.52 15.23
N ASN A 88 1.46 -6.20 14.45
CA ASN A 88 1.62 -7.58 13.99
C ASN A 88 2.32 -7.71 12.62
N GLY A 89 2.83 -6.61 12.08
CA GLY A 89 3.61 -6.59 10.83
C GLY A 89 3.05 -5.68 9.73
N PRO A 90 3.68 -5.72 8.55
CA PRO A 90 3.25 -4.92 7.41
C PRO A 90 1.95 -5.45 6.82
N LEU A 91 1.12 -4.52 6.37
CA LEU A 91 -0.16 -4.79 5.73
C LEU A 91 -0.24 -4.00 4.42
N MET A 92 -0.78 -4.64 3.38
CA MET A 92 -1.04 -4.06 2.08
C MET A 92 -2.52 -4.13 1.75
N VAL A 93 -3.12 -3.00 1.38
CA VAL A 93 -4.47 -2.95 0.81
C VAL A 93 -4.38 -2.51 -0.64
N LEU A 94 -4.84 -3.33 -1.57
CA LEU A 94 -4.88 -2.99 -2.98
C LEU A 94 -6.30 -2.64 -3.40
N ARG A 95 -6.52 -1.38 -3.79
CA ARG A 95 -7.78 -0.91 -4.38
C ARG A 95 -7.74 -1.14 -5.89
N HIS A 96 -8.73 -1.87 -6.41
CA HIS A 96 -8.87 -2.14 -7.84
C HIS A 96 -10.30 -1.91 -8.33
N THR A 97 -10.48 -1.38 -9.53
CA THR A 97 -11.78 -0.94 -10.08
C THR A 97 -12.49 -1.99 -10.93
N ALA A 98 -11.85 -3.14 -11.19
CA ALA A 98 -12.40 -4.26 -11.93
C ALA A 98 -11.98 -5.58 -11.27
N ALA A 99 -12.68 -6.68 -11.54
CA ALA A 99 -12.33 -7.99 -11.00
C ALA A 99 -10.89 -8.40 -11.40
N LEU A 100 -10.12 -8.90 -10.45
CA LEU A 100 -8.78 -9.43 -10.71
C LEU A 100 -8.87 -10.88 -11.21
N PRO A 101 -8.21 -11.24 -12.33
CA PRO A 101 -8.08 -12.62 -12.77
C PRO A 101 -7.42 -13.50 -11.71
N ALA A 102 -7.69 -14.81 -11.74
CA ALA A 102 -7.09 -15.77 -10.81
C ALA A 102 -5.55 -15.71 -10.82
N THR A 103 -4.95 -15.58 -12.00
CA THR A 103 -3.49 -15.45 -12.18
C THR A 103 -2.90 -14.23 -11.49
N ASP A 104 -3.62 -13.11 -11.42
CA ASP A 104 -3.17 -11.91 -10.71
C ASP A 104 -3.34 -12.05 -9.19
N LYS A 105 -4.39 -12.74 -8.74
CA LYS A 105 -4.56 -13.08 -7.31
C LYS A 105 -3.43 -13.99 -6.82
N GLU A 106 -3.05 -15.01 -7.58
CA GLU A 106 -1.93 -15.90 -7.25
C GLU A 106 -0.60 -15.15 -7.13
N LYS A 107 -0.34 -14.18 -8.02
CA LYS A 107 0.86 -13.33 -7.94
C LYS A 107 0.86 -12.50 -6.66
N LEU A 108 -0.27 -11.92 -6.31
CA LEU A 108 -0.44 -11.10 -5.10
C LEU A 108 -0.33 -11.94 -3.82
N GLU A 109 -0.88 -13.15 -3.82
CA GLU A 109 -0.74 -14.13 -2.73
C GLU A 109 0.71 -14.55 -2.53
N ARG A 110 1.41 -14.88 -3.62
CA ARG A 110 2.83 -15.27 -3.55
C ARG A 110 3.68 -14.10 -3.05
N PHE A 111 3.39 -12.88 -3.51
CA PHE A 111 4.05 -11.68 -3.04
C PHE A 111 3.86 -11.48 -1.54
N SER A 112 2.62 -11.63 -1.04
CA SER A 112 2.33 -11.44 0.38
C SER A 112 3.02 -12.48 1.28
N GLN A 113 3.10 -13.72 0.82
CA GLN A 113 3.85 -14.80 1.49
C GLN A 113 5.36 -14.50 1.50
N THR A 114 5.94 -14.12 0.35
CA THR A 114 7.38 -13.87 0.20
C THR A 114 7.86 -12.73 1.08
N HIS A 115 7.07 -11.66 1.19
CA HIS A 115 7.41 -10.47 1.99
C HIS A 115 6.81 -10.48 3.40
N GLY A 116 6.09 -11.54 3.78
CA GLY A 116 5.50 -11.68 5.11
C GLY A 116 4.56 -10.53 5.48
N LEU A 117 3.67 -10.13 4.57
CA LEU A 117 2.68 -9.08 4.80
C LEU A 117 1.26 -9.62 4.71
N SER A 118 0.33 -8.98 5.42
CA SER A 118 -1.10 -9.25 5.29
C SER A 118 -1.66 -8.51 4.08
N LEU A 119 -2.42 -9.19 3.22
CA LEU A 119 -2.98 -8.61 1.99
C LEU A 119 -4.51 -8.50 2.05
N TYR A 120 -5.03 -7.36 1.62
CA TYR A 120 -6.47 -7.12 1.47
C TYR A 120 -6.75 -6.57 0.08
N LEU A 121 -7.82 -7.05 -0.55
CA LEU A 121 -8.27 -6.57 -1.85
C LEU A 121 -9.56 -5.77 -1.67
N ALA A 122 -9.59 -4.55 -2.20
CA ALA A 122 -10.73 -3.65 -2.09
C ALA A 122 -11.34 -3.39 -3.49
N PRO A 123 -12.35 -4.16 -3.93
CA PRO A 123 -13.05 -3.94 -5.19
C PRO A 123 -13.99 -2.72 -5.17
N GLN A 124 -14.49 -2.35 -3.99
CA GLN A 124 -15.38 -1.19 -3.75
C GLN A 124 -14.93 -0.42 -2.50
N SER A 125 -15.38 0.84 -2.32
CA SER A 125 -14.91 1.72 -1.23
C SER A 125 -15.29 1.25 0.17
N GLU A 126 -16.30 0.39 0.31
CA GLU A 126 -16.87 -0.01 1.60
C GLU A 126 -16.68 -1.49 1.94
N ILE A 127 -16.05 -2.28 1.06
CA ILE A 127 -15.87 -3.72 1.25
C ILE A 127 -14.38 -4.07 1.13
N LEU A 128 -13.79 -4.48 2.25
CA LEU A 128 -12.48 -5.12 2.29
C LEU A 128 -12.69 -6.63 2.12
N GLY A 129 -12.30 -7.19 0.98
CA GLY A 129 -12.13 -8.62 0.83
C GLY A 129 -10.85 -9.03 1.55
N ILE A 130 -10.98 -9.79 2.63
CA ILE A 130 -9.83 -10.34 3.33
C ILE A 130 -9.19 -11.40 2.44
N PHE A 131 -7.93 -11.19 2.05
CA PHE A 131 -7.14 -12.20 1.34
C PHE A 131 -6.01 -12.66 2.25
N MET A 132 -6.36 -13.48 3.25
CA MET A 132 -5.37 -14.08 4.14
C MET A 132 -4.52 -15.07 3.35
N ALA A 133 -3.28 -14.71 3.04
CA ALA A 133 -2.24 -15.73 2.93
C ALA A 133 -2.19 -16.43 4.29
N LYS A 134 -2.57 -17.72 4.34
CA LYS A 134 -2.62 -18.53 5.56
C LYS A 134 -1.34 -18.34 6.40
N ARG A 135 -1.37 -17.47 7.40
CA ARG A 135 -0.50 -17.58 8.56
C ARG A 135 -1.15 -18.59 9.49
N HIS A 136 -0.41 -19.64 9.85
CA HIS A 136 -0.85 -20.60 10.86
C HIS A 136 -1.32 -19.83 12.12
N GLY A 137 -2.62 -19.88 12.43
CA GLY A 137 -3.13 -19.54 13.77
C GLY A 137 -4.13 -18.39 13.94
N ILE A 138 -4.80 -17.86 12.90
CA ILE A 138 -5.89 -16.87 13.10
C ILE A 138 -7.22 -17.46 12.64
N PRO A 139 -8.26 -17.54 13.50
CA PRO A 139 -9.55 -18.10 13.15
C PRO A 139 -10.28 -17.24 12.11
N GLN A 140 -10.80 -17.90 11.07
CA GLN A 140 -11.72 -17.35 10.07
C GLN A 140 -12.95 -16.78 10.78
N THR A 141 -13.22 -15.49 10.58
CA THR A 141 -14.54 -14.92 10.85
C THR A 141 -15.11 -14.48 9.51
N ASP A 142 -16.06 -15.26 9.02
CA ASP A 142 -16.94 -14.89 7.91
C ASP A 142 -17.82 -13.73 8.39
N TYR A 143 -17.75 -12.60 7.71
CA TYR A 143 -18.74 -11.53 7.88
C TYR A 143 -19.84 -11.79 6.85
N ALA A 144 -21.03 -12.10 7.37
CA ALA A 144 -22.30 -12.08 6.64
C ALA A 144 -22.82 -10.65 6.51
#